data_AF-A0A2D6ZUA6-F1
#
_entry.id   AF-A0A2D6ZUA6-F1
#
_cell.length_a   1.000
_cell.length_b   1.000
_cell.length_c   1.000
_cell.angle_alpha   90.00
_cell.angle_beta   90.00
_cell.angle_gamma   90.00
#
_symmetry.space_group_name_H-M   'P 1'
#
loop_
_entity.id
_entity.type
_entity.pdbx_description
1 polymer ?
#
loop_
_entity_poly.entity_id
_entity_poly.type
_entity_poly.pdbx_seq_one_letter_code
_entity_poly.pdbx_strand_id
1 'polypeptide(L)'
;MFLDNFLVIVAVLRKYKNKPLLISSLLPKVLNPIKKKFSSNLFELEFHWEDILGKELANKCYPSKFYKKNNFKTLEISINGNYALEFSYYSAKIKEKINTFFKYDYINVI
;
A
#
# COMPACT_ATOMS: atom_id res chain seq x y z
N MET A 1 -0.54 2.79 -11.55
CA MET A 1 -1.43 2.06 -10.64
C MET A 1 -2.39 1.07 -11.35
N PHE A 2 -2.98 1.40 -12.53
CA PHE A 2 -3.85 0.46 -13.28
C PHE A 2 -3.10 -0.70 -13.98
N LEU A 3 -1.84 -0.49 -14.37
CA LEU A 3 -1.02 -1.47 -15.10
C LEU A 3 -0.74 -2.76 -14.31
N ASP A 4 -0.57 -2.67 -12.99
CA ASP A 4 -0.21 -3.84 -12.16
C ASP A 4 -1.34 -4.87 -12.07
N ASN A 5 -2.59 -4.41 -12.07
CA ASN A 5 -3.74 -5.30 -12.02
C ASN A 5 -3.89 -6.07 -13.35
N PHE A 6 -3.64 -5.42 -14.48
CA PHE A 6 -3.67 -6.07 -15.79
C PHE A 6 -2.57 -7.12 -15.92
N LEU A 7 -1.37 -6.83 -15.42
CA LEU A 7 -0.23 -7.75 -15.44
C LEU A 7 -0.46 -9.02 -14.60
N VAL A 8 -1.04 -8.88 -13.40
CA VAL A 8 -1.40 -10.02 -12.53
C VAL A 8 -2.47 -10.90 -13.19
N ILE A 9 -3.50 -10.29 -13.78
CA ILE A 9 -4.55 -11.01 -14.51
C ILE A 9 -3.97 -11.76 -15.71
N VAL A 10 -3.14 -11.09 -16.53
CA VAL A 10 -2.48 -11.69 -17.71
C VAL A 10 -1.56 -12.84 -17.31
N ALA A 11 -0.81 -12.73 -16.20
CA ALA A 11 0.04 -13.81 -15.69
C ALA A 11 -0.76 -15.04 -15.26
N VAL A 12 -1.87 -14.84 -14.55
CA VAL A 12 -2.79 -15.93 -14.16
C VAL A 12 -3.38 -16.61 -15.40
N LEU A 13 -3.84 -15.84 -16.38
CA LEU A 13 -4.45 -16.36 -17.61
C LEU A 13 -3.43 -17.11 -18.49
N ARG A 14 -2.19 -16.63 -18.60
CA ARG A 14 -1.12 -17.30 -19.38
C ARG A 14 -0.84 -18.73 -18.90
N LYS A 15 -0.97 -18.99 -17.59
CA LYS A 15 -0.70 -20.31 -16.99
C LYS A 15 -1.71 -21.38 -17.43
N TYR A 16 -2.86 -20.99 -17.99
CA TYR A 16 -3.98 -21.88 -18.29
C TYR A 16 -4.32 -21.98 -19.79
N LYS A 17 -3.41 -21.54 -20.68
CA LYS A 17 -3.63 -21.45 -22.14
C LYS A 17 -4.14 -22.73 -22.83
N ASN A 18 -3.99 -23.92 -22.25
CA ASN A 18 -4.20 -25.20 -22.94
C ASN A 18 -5.26 -26.13 -22.29
N LYS A 19 -6.08 -25.67 -21.33
CA LYS A 19 -7.19 -26.47 -20.79
C LYS A 19 -8.44 -25.62 -20.56
N PRO A 20 -9.63 -26.05 -21.01
CA PRO A 20 -10.88 -25.41 -20.63
C PRO A 20 -11.06 -25.51 -19.11
N LEU A 21 -11.37 -24.39 -18.49
CA LEU A 21 -11.59 -24.26 -17.04
C LEU A 21 -12.96 -23.67 -16.80
N LEU A 22 -13.62 -24.15 -15.74
CA LEU A 22 -14.85 -23.56 -15.26
C LEU A 22 -14.58 -22.13 -14.77
N ILE A 23 -15.39 -21.17 -15.21
CA ILE A 23 -15.29 -19.75 -14.80
C ILE A 23 -15.35 -19.63 -13.27
N SER A 24 -16.18 -20.42 -12.61
CA SER A 24 -16.29 -20.49 -11.15
C SER A 24 -14.97 -20.87 -10.46
N SER A 25 -14.11 -21.65 -11.10
CA SER A 25 -12.78 -22.02 -10.58
C SER A 25 -11.70 -20.96 -10.83
N LEU A 26 -11.92 -20.08 -11.80
CA LEU A 26 -11.01 -18.98 -12.18
C LEU A 26 -11.27 -17.71 -11.37
N LEU A 27 -12.55 -17.40 -11.11
CA LEU A 27 -12.95 -16.19 -10.39
C LEU A 27 -12.23 -16.02 -9.04
N PRO A 28 -12.20 -17.01 -8.12
CA PRO A 28 -11.47 -16.87 -6.87
C PRO A 28 -9.97 -16.61 -7.08
N LYS A 29 -9.37 -17.21 -8.10
CA LYS A 29 -7.93 -17.07 -8.38
C LYS A 29 -7.56 -15.68 -8.90
N VAL A 30 -8.45 -15.09 -9.69
CA VAL A 30 -8.29 -13.73 -10.21
C VAL A 30 -8.64 -12.68 -9.15
N LEU A 31 -9.68 -12.94 -8.35
CA LEU A 31 -10.20 -12.00 -7.37
C LEU A 31 -9.43 -12.01 -6.04
N ASN A 32 -8.83 -13.13 -5.62
CA ASN A 32 -8.10 -13.21 -4.35
C ASN A 32 -6.88 -12.26 -4.27
N PRO A 33 -6.01 -12.15 -5.29
CA PRO A 33 -4.91 -11.18 -5.29
C PRO A 33 -5.42 -9.74 -5.17
N ILE A 34 -6.51 -9.45 -5.88
CA ILE A 34 -7.17 -8.14 -5.91
C ILE A 34 -7.74 -7.82 -4.51
N LYS A 35 -8.50 -8.75 -3.92
CA LYS A 35 -9.05 -8.63 -2.57
C LYS A 35 -7.95 -8.42 -1.53
N LYS A 36 -6.87 -9.20 -1.61
CA LYS A 36 -5.73 -9.09 -0.68
C LYS A 36 -5.01 -7.74 -0.78
N LYS A 37 -4.91 -7.18 -2.00
CA LYS A 37 -4.35 -5.84 -2.23
C LYS A 37 -5.24 -4.75 -1.64
N PHE A 38 -6.55 -4.82 -1.89
CA PHE A 38 -7.53 -3.85 -1.37
C PHE A 38 -7.78 -3.98 0.13
N SER A 39 -7.53 -5.14 0.74
CA SER A 39 -7.58 -5.32 2.19
C SER A 39 -6.22 -5.14 2.86
N SER A 40 -5.23 -4.56 2.17
CA SER A 40 -3.90 -4.38 2.74
C SER A 40 -3.80 -3.08 3.52
N ASN A 41 -3.03 -3.09 4.60
CA ASN A 41 -2.75 -1.89 5.38
C ASN A 41 -2.15 -0.76 4.53
N LEU A 42 -1.36 -1.12 3.51
CA LEU A 42 -0.83 -0.14 2.57
C LEU A 42 -1.96 0.55 1.78
N PHE A 43 -2.95 -0.21 1.31
CA PHE A 43 -4.07 0.36 0.57
C PHE A 43 -4.92 1.30 1.43
N GLU A 44 -5.20 0.96 2.68
CA GLU A 44 -5.90 1.86 3.61
C GLU A 44 -5.12 3.16 3.83
N LEU A 45 -3.80 3.07 4.00
CA LEU A 45 -2.92 4.23 4.11
C LEU A 45 -2.94 5.10 2.84
N GLU A 46 -2.84 4.47 1.66
CA GLU A 46 -2.90 5.15 0.37
C GLU A 46 -4.24 5.88 0.19
N PHE A 47 -5.34 5.21 0.54
CA PHE A 47 -6.70 5.73 0.37
C PHE A 47 -6.96 6.96 1.25
N HIS A 48 -6.44 6.97 2.48
CA HIS A 48 -6.60 8.08 3.42
C HIS A 48 -5.40 9.03 3.51
N TRP A 49 -4.44 8.92 2.59
CA TRP A 49 -3.14 9.60 2.74
C TRP A 49 -3.27 11.13 2.88
N GLU A 50 -4.10 11.74 2.04
CA GLU A 50 -4.37 13.17 2.10
C GLU A 50 -5.13 13.58 3.37
N ASP A 51 -6.07 12.75 3.84
CA ASP A 51 -6.81 13.00 5.09
C ASP A 51 -5.88 12.96 6.32
N ILE A 52 -4.89 12.06 6.31
CA ILE A 52 -3.95 11.87 7.41
C ILE A 52 -2.95 13.05 7.47
N LEU A 53 -2.33 13.39 6.35
CA LEU A 53 -1.22 14.36 6.34
C LEU A 53 -1.66 15.78 6.01
N GLY A 54 -2.80 15.95 5.35
CA GLY A 54 -3.20 17.18 4.70
C GLY A 54 -2.56 17.33 3.33
N LYS A 55 -3.27 18.01 2.43
CA LYS A 55 -2.92 18.19 1.01
C LYS A 55 -1.47 18.61 0.74
N GLU A 56 -0.92 19.55 1.51
CA GLU A 56 0.43 20.06 1.26
C GLU A 56 1.52 19.01 1.47
N LEU A 57 1.42 18.22 2.54
CA LEU A 57 2.39 17.16 2.85
C LEU A 57 2.17 15.94 1.95
N ALA A 58 0.92 15.56 1.73
CA ALA A 58 0.56 14.42 0.89
C ALA A 58 1.01 14.58 -0.57
N ASN A 59 1.16 15.81 -1.07
CA ASN A 59 1.69 16.06 -2.41
C ASN A 59 3.23 15.94 -2.51
N LYS A 60 3.95 15.91 -1.37
CA LYS A 60 5.42 15.84 -1.33
C LYS A 60 5.94 14.43 -1.03
N CYS A 61 5.06 13.54 -0.54
CA CYS A 61 5.41 12.18 -0.15
C CYS A 61 4.27 11.20 -0.38
N TYR A 62 4.59 9.91 -0.51
CA TYR A 62 3.60 8.86 -0.73
C TYR A 62 4.03 7.55 -0.04
N PRO A 63 3.11 6.78 0.56
CA PRO A 63 3.45 5.52 1.21
C PRO A 63 3.84 4.49 0.15
N SER A 64 5.04 3.93 0.28
CA SER A 64 5.63 3.05 -0.73
C SER A 64 5.46 1.58 -0.39
N LYS A 65 5.77 1.21 0.87
CA LYS A 65 5.63 -0.16 1.35
C LYS A 65 5.24 -0.20 2.81
N PHE A 66 4.40 -1.17 3.15
CA PHE A 66 4.07 -1.51 4.53
C PHE A 66 4.44 -2.96 4.79
N TYR A 67 5.27 -3.22 5.80
CA TYR A 67 5.67 -4.57 6.18
C TYR A 67 5.94 -4.70 7.67
N LYS A 68 6.14 -5.93 8.14
CA LYS A 68 6.51 -6.23 9.52
C LYS A 68 7.94 -6.77 9.56
N LYS A 69 8.82 -6.15 10.35
CA LYS A 69 10.21 -6.59 10.57
C LYS A 69 10.51 -6.61 12.06
N ASN A 70 10.99 -7.73 12.58
CA ASN A 70 11.30 -7.92 14.02
C ASN A 70 10.15 -7.49 14.95
N ASN A 71 8.93 -7.86 14.59
CA ASN A 71 7.69 -7.44 15.25
C ASN A 71 7.27 -5.97 15.16
N PHE A 72 8.05 -5.12 14.50
CA PHE A 72 7.67 -3.74 14.22
C PHE A 72 6.95 -3.62 12.87
N LYS A 73 5.83 -2.90 12.86
CA LYS A 73 5.15 -2.46 11.64
C LYS A 73 5.92 -1.25 11.08
N THR A 74 6.50 -1.42 9.90
CA THR A 74 7.35 -0.43 9.24
C THR A 74 6.68 0.08 7.97
N LEU A 75 6.73 1.41 7.77
CA LEU A 75 6.23 2.10 6.60
C LEU A 75 7.37 2.80 5.87
N GLU A 76 7.72 2.31 4.67
CA GLU A 76 8.59 3.06 3.77
C GLU A 76 7.79 4.15 3.07
N ILE A 77 8.28 5.39 3.10
CA ILE A 77 7.68 6.54 2.43
C ILE A 77 8.60 6.99 1.30
N SER A 78 8.05 7.10 0.09
CA SER A 78 8.73 7.73 -1.03
C SER A 78 8.56 9.24 -0.94
N ILE A 79 9.67 9.97 -1.06
CA ILE A 79 9.72 11.44 -1.00
C ILE A 79 10.55 11.97 -2.15
N ASN A 80 10.27 13.19 -2.59
CA ASN A 80 11.20 13.90 -3.46
C ASN A 80 12.48 14.23 -2.65
N GLY A 81 13.65 13.86 -3.19
CA GLY A 81 14.94 13.97 -2.52
C GLY A 81 15.28 15.38 -2.04
N ASN A 82 14.75 16.42 -2.68
CA ASN A 82 14.92 17.81 -2.26
C ASN A 82 14.34 18.10 -0.85
N TYR A 83 13.40 17.29 -0.38
CA TYR A 83 12.76 17.43 0.93
C TYR A 83 13.24 16.37 1.94
N ALA A 84 14.28 15.58 1.63
CA ALA A 84 14.69 14.46 2.47
C ALA A 84 15.04 14.85 3.91
N LEU A 85 15.78 15.95 4.07
CA LEU A 85 16.16 16.46 5.38
C LEU A 85 14.94 16.97 6.16
N GLU A 86 14.07 17.73 5.52
CA GLU A 86 12.81 18.21 6.11
C GLU A 86 11.93 17.05 6.59
N PHE A 87 11.77 16.01 5.76
CA PHE A 87 10.97 14.83 6.11
C PHE A 87 11.59 13.98 7.23
N SER A 88 12.91 13.96 7.36
CA SER A 88 13.58 13.31 8.49
C SER A 88 13.11 13.91 9.82
N TYR A 89 13.02 15.24 9.91
CA TYR A 89 12.48 15.93 11.08
C TYR A 89 10.98 15.68 11.29
N TYR A 90 10.20 15.58 10.21
CA TYR A 90 8.77 15.31 10.30
C TYR A 90 8.41 13.84 10.55
N SER A 91 9.34 12.89 10.45
CA SER A 91 9.08 11.45 10.57
C SER A 91 8.28 11.08 11.83
N ALA A 92 8.66 11.62 12.99
CA ALA A 92 7.94 11.39 14.24
C ALA A 92 6.49 11.92 14.19
N LYS A 93 6.29 13.11 13.63
CA LYS A 93 4.97 13.75 13.47
C LYS A 93 4.09 13.03 12.47
N ILE A 94 4.66 12.52 11.37
CA ILE A 94 3.95 11.69 10.38
C ILE A 94 3.46 10.41 11.05
N LYS A 95 4.32 9.76 11.84
CA LYS A 95 3.95 8.56 12.60
C LYS A 95 2.79 8.84 13.56
N GLU A 96 2.88 9.93 14.31
CA GLU A 96 1.82 10.35 15.24
C GLU A 96 0.49 10.60 14.51
N LYS A 97 0.50 11.32 13.39
CA LYS A 97 -0.70 11.58 12.58
C LYS A 97 -1.36 10.28 12.10
N ILE A 98 -0.57 9.35 11.58
CA ILE A 98 -1.07 8.04 11.12
C ILE A 98 -1.71 7.27 12.28
N ASN A 99 -0.99 7.10 13.40
CA ASN A 99 -1.50 6.35 14.54
C ASN A 99 -2.74 7.01 15.18
N THR A 100 -2.79 8.35 15.19
CA THR A 100 -3.95 9.11 15.68
C THR A 100 -5.17 8.89 14.79
N PHE A 101 -5.00 8.94 13.46
CA PHE A 101 -6.09 8.74 12.51
C PHE A 101 -6.73 7.35 12.66
N PHE A 102 -5.91 6.31 12.78
CA PHE A 102 -6.39 4.93 12.92
C PHE A 102 -6.74 4.54 14.38
N LYS A 103 -6.41 5.37 15.38
CA LYS A 103 -6.70 5.18 16.81
C LYS A 103 -6.02 3.95 17.44
N TYR A 104 -4.88 3.52 16.90
CA TYR A 104 -4.02 2.49 17.48
C TYR A 104 -2.59 2.62 16.91
N ASP A 105 -1.67 1.81 17.41
CA ASP A 105 -0.30 1.69 16.86
C ASP A 105 -0.34 1.02 15.47
N TYR A 106 -0.76 1.79 14.48
CA TYR A 106 -0.87 1.39 13.08
C TYR A 106 0.52 1.12 12.48
N ILE A 107 1.47 2.00 12.78
CA ILE A 107 2.89 1.86 12.48
C ILE A 107 3.75 2.09 13.72
N ASN A 108 4.91 1.45 13.73
CA ASN A 108 5.91 1.64 14.78
C ASN A 108 7.13 2.44 14.26
N VAL A 109 7.51 2.22 13.00
CA VAL A 109 8.71 2.77 12.37
C VAL A 109 8.37 3.31 10.98
N ILE A 110 9.01 4.43 10.61
CA ILE A 110 9.07 4.98 9.25
C ILE A 110 10.51 4.88 8.78
#